data_AF-A0A9D2PXL6-F1
#
_entry.id   AF-A0A9D2PXL6-F1
#
_cell.length_a   1.000
_cell.length_b   1.000
_cell.length_c   1.000
_cell.angle_alpha   90.00
_cell.angle_beta   90.00
_cell.angle_gamma   90.00
#
_symmetry.space_group_name_H-M   'P 1'
#
loop_
_entity.id
_entity.type
_entity.pdbx_description
1 polymer ?
#
loop_
_entity_poly.entity_id
_entity_poly.type
_entity_poly.pdbx_seq_one_letter_code
_entity_poly.pdbx_strand_id
1 'polypeptide(L)' 'MTLDPVLRLRLSTMMFLEFFVWGAWFVTLGTYLAADLGASGSQIALAFLTQSLGAILAPFIVGLIADRFFAAQRI' A
#
# COMPACT_ATOMS: atom_id res chain seq x y z
N MET A 1 1.87 -6.65 -28.82
CA MET A 1 2.53 -5.47 -28.21
C MET A 1 3.25 -5.94 -26.96
N THR A 2 4.54 -6.27 -27.07
CA THR A 2 5.36 -6.65 -25.92
C THR A 2 6.09 -5.41 -25.40
N LEU A 3 6.08 -5.20 -24.09
CA LEU A 3 6.82 -4.11 -23.46
C LEU A 3 8.32 -4.24 -23.77
N ASP A 4 8.99 -3.11 -23.96
CA ASP A 4 10.44 -3.06 -24.05
C ASP A 4 11.08 -3.77 -22.83
N PRO A 5 12.09 -4.64 -23.01
CA PRO A 5 12.73 -5.35 -21.90
C PRO A 5 13.22 -4.45 -20.76
N VAL A 6 13.73 -3.26 -21.07
CA VAL A 6 14.19 -2.26 -20.09
C VAL A 6 13.01 -1.67 -19.32
N LEU A 7 11.92 -1.35 -20.02
CA LEU A 7 10.70 -0.85 -19.38
C LEU A 7 10.08 -1.92 -18.46
N ARG A 8 10.04 -3.17 -18.93
CA ARG A 8 9.57 -4.31 -18.14
C ARG A 8 10.38 -4.47 -16.87
N LEU A 9 11.71 -4.42 -16.96
CA LEU A 9 12.58 -4.53 -15.78
C LEU A 9 12.30 -3.39 -14.79
N ARG A 10 12.20 -2.14 -15.25
CA ARG A 10 11.90 -0.98 -14.39
C ARG A 10 10.57 -1.13 -13.66
N LEU A 11 9.51 -1.50 -14.38
CA LEU A 11 8.18 -1.69 -13.79
C LEU A 11 8.14 -2.89 -12.83
N SER A 12 8.83 -3.99 -13.16
CA SER A 12 8.96 -5.13 -12.26
C SER A 12 9.70 -4.78 -10.98
N THR A 13 10.80 -4.01 -11.06
CA THR A 13 11.51 -3.52 -9.87
C THR A 13 10.64 -2.57 -9.04
N MET A 14 9.92 -1.64 -9.67
CA MET A 14 8.97 -0.75 -9.00
C MET A 14 7.93 -1.56 -8.20
N MET A 15 7.29 -2.54 -8.83
CA MET A 15 6.27 -3.35 -8.17
C MET A 15 6.84 -4.28 -7.11
N PHE A 16 8.04 -4.82 -7.32
CA PHE A 16 8.74 -5.56 -6.28
C PHE A 16 8.98 -4.69 -5.05
N LEU A 17 9.50 -3.48 -5.22
CA LEU A 17 9.79 -2.58 -4.11
C LEU A 17 8.52 -2.17 -3.35
N GLU A 18 7.43 -1.90 -4.06
CA GLU A 18 6.13 -1.61 -3.45
C GLU A 18 5.71 -2.75 -2.50
N PHE A 19 5.61 -3.98 -2.98
CA PHE A 19 5.19 -5.11 -2.15
C PHE A 19 6.23 -5.53 -1.11
N PHE A 20 7.52 -5.34 -1.39
CA PHE A 20 8.60 -5.64 -0.45
C PHE A 20 8.49 -4.76 0.79
N VAL A 21 8.31 -3.45 0.63
CA VAL A 21 8.16 -2.53 1.75
C VAL A 21 6.93 -2.92 2.57
N TRP A 22 5.79 -3.15 1.91
CA TRP A 22 4.58 -3.64 2.57
C TRP A 22 4.82 -4.90 3.39
N GLY A 23 5.49 -5.91 2.83
CA GLY A 23 5.83 -7.14 3.54
C GLY A 23 6.79 -6.92 4.72
N ALA A 24 7.74 -5.99 4.58
CA ALA A 24 8.74 -5.71 5.59
C ALA A 24 8.15 -5.08 6.86
N TRP A 25 7.22 -4.13 6.75
CA TRP A 25 6.66 -3.44 7.93
C TRP A 25 5.32 -4.01 8.41
N PHE A 26 4.46 -4.51 7.51
CA PHE A 26 3.11 -4.97 7.88
C PHE A 26 3.16 -6.23 8.76
N VAL A 27 4.07 -7.16 8.45
CA VAL A 27 4.25 -8.41 9.21
C VAL A 27 4.86 -8.12 10.59
N THR A 28 5.79 -7.17 10.67
CA THR A 28 6.47 -6.82 11.92
C THR A 28 5.64 -5.91 12.83
N LEU A 29 4.66 -5.16 12.29
CA LEU A 29 3.83 -4.26 13.08
C LEU A 29 3.11 -5.00 14.22
N GLY A 30 2.51 -6.16 13.94
CA GLY A 30 1.77 -6.91 14.95
C GLY A 30 2.66 -7.43 16.08
N THR A 31 3.86 -7.91 15.75
CA THR A 31 4.83 -8.40 16.73
C THR A 31 5.42 -7.26 17.55
N TYR A 32 5.73 -6.12 16.93
CA TYR A 32 6.18 -4.90 17.61
C TYR A 32 5.12 -4.35 18.58
N LEU A 33 3.87 -4.23 18.13
CA LEU A 33 2.76 -3.78 18.98
C LEU A 33 2.54 -4.72 20.18
N ALA A 34 2.66 -6.04 19.97
CA ALA A 34 2.48 -7.02 21.04
C ALA A 34 3.66 -7.06 22.01
N ALA A 35 4.90 -7.11 21.51
CA ALA A 35 6.09 -7.37 22.31
C ALA A 35 6.67 -6.10 22.96
N ASP A 36 6.71 -4.99 22.23
CA ASP A 36 7.36 -3.75 22.69
C ASP A 36 6.39 -2.76 23.31
N LEU A 37 5.14 -2.72 22.83
CA LEU A 37 4.09 -1.83 23.36
C LEU A 37 3.10 -2.53 24.30
N GLY A 38 3.16 -3.86 24.42
CA GLY A 38 2.22 -4.62 25.25
C GLY A 38 0.75 -4.44 24.84
N ALA A 39 0.50 -4.11 23.56
CA ALA A 39 -0.84 -3.86 23.06
C ALA A 39 -1.68 -5.15 23.13
N SER A 40 -2.93 -5.01 23.56
CA SER A 40 -3.86 -6.15 23.57
C SER A 40 -4.19 -6.59 22.15
N GLY A 41 -4.64 -7.84 21.99
CA GLY A 41 -5.07 -8.35 20.68
C GLY A 41 -6.16 -7.50 20.01
N SER A 42 -7.04 -6.86 20.79
CA SER A 42 -8.06 -5.95 20.26
C SER A 42 -7.46 -4.62 19.77
N GLN A 43 -6.44 -4.08 20.43
CA GLN A 43 -5.74 -2.88 19.99
C GLN A 43 -4.95 -3.13 18.71
N ILE A 44 -4.30 -4.30 18.60
CA ILE A 44 -3.62 -4.72 17.37
C ILE A 44 -4.64 -4.87 16.23
N ALA A 45 -5.77 -5.53 16.49
CA ALA A 45 -6.84 -5.67 15.50
C ALA A 45 -7.40 -4.31 15.05
N LEU A 46 -7.58 -3.36 15.98
CA LEU A 46 -7.99 -2.00 15.66
C LEU A 46 -6.93 -1.28 14.81
N ALA A 47 -5.64 -1.44 15.10
CA ALA A 47 -4.56 -0.87 14.29
C ALA A 47 -4.64 -1.37 12.83
N PHE A 48 -4.78 -2.68 12.62
CA PHE A 48 -4.95 -3.25 11.28
C PHE A 48 -6.27 -2.83 10.60
N LEU A 49 -7.34 -2.63 11.36
CA LEU A 49 -8.64 -2.14 10.84
C LEU A 49 -8.56 -0.72 10.25
N THR A 50 -7.70 0.15 10.80
CA THR A 50 -7.53 1.51 10.27
C THR A 50 -7.08 1.50 8.82
N GLN A 51 -6.24 0.54 8.43
CA GLN A 51 -5.82 0.36 7.03
C GLN A 51 -6.99 -0.01 6.13
N SER A 52 -7.82 -0.97 6.54
CA SER A 52 -8.98 -1.40 5.75
C SER A 52 -9.96 -0.25 5.55
N LEU A 53 -10.20 0.56 6.60
CA LEU A 53 -11.02 1.76 6.48
C LEU A 53 -10.37 2.80 5.56
N GLY A 54 -9.06 3.00 5.67
CA GLY A 54 -8.29 3.84 4.77
C GLY A 54 -8.40 3.40 3.31
N ALA A 55 -8.37 2.09 3.04
CA ALA A 55 -8.52 1.53 1.69
C ALA A 55 -9.93 1.74 1.10
N ILE A 56 -10.96 1.79 1.95
CA ILE A 56 -12.33 2.15 1.52
C ILE A 56 -12.41 3.64 1.18
N LEU A 57 -11.78 4.50 1.99
CA LEU A 57 -11.86 5.96 1.83
C LEU A 57 -10.91 6.51 0.76
N ALA A 58 -9.75 5.87 0.56
CA ALA A 58 -8.70 6.36 -0.32
C ALA A 58 -9.16 6.57 -1.78
N PRO A 59 -9.95 5.68 -2.42
CA PRO A 59 -10.43 5.90 -3.79
C PRO A 59 -11.28 7.17 -3.92
N PHE A 60 -12.03 7.54 -2.89
CA PHE A 60 -12.85 8.75 -2.92
C PHE A 60 -12.01 10.01 -2.86
N ILE A 61 -10.86 9.99 -2.19
CA ILE A 61 -10.00 11.18 -2.06
C ILE A 61 -8.95 11.19 -3.17
N VAL A 62 -8.13 10.14 -3.21
CA VAL A 62 -6.99 10.02 -4.15
C VAL A 62 -7.49 9.79 -5.58
N GLY A 63 -8.59 9.04 -5.77
CA GLY A 63 -9.17 8.85 -7.11
C GLY A 63 -9.70 10.16 -7.69
N LEU A 64 -10.46 10.94 -6.91
CA LEU A 64 -10.95 12.26 -7.36
C LEU A 64 -9.80 13.24 -7.67
N ILE A 65 -8.71 13.18 -6.88
CA ILE A 65 -7.50 13.98 -7.16
C ILE A 65 -6.83 13.47 -8.45
N ALA A 66 -6.62 12.16 -8.59
CA ALA A 66 -5.99 11.57 -9.76
C ALA A 66 -6.75 11.92 -11.04
N ASP A 67 -8.08 11.81 -11.05
CA ASP A 67 -8.92 12.15 -12.20
C ASP A 67 -8.84 13.64 -12.58
N ARG A 68 -8.63 14.52 -11.61
CA ARG A 68 -8.49 15.97 -11.84
C ARG A 68 -7.14 16.36 -12.42
N PHE A 69 -6.05 15.70 -12.01
CA PHE A 69 -4.68 16.08 -12.39
C PHE A 69 -4.08 15.21 -13.49
N PHE A 70 -4.59 13.99 -13.67
CA PHE A 70 -4.16 13.05 -14.69
C PHE A 70 -5.33 12.72 -15.60
N ALA A 71 -5.46 13.49 -16.69
CA ALA A 71 -6.46 13.20 -17.71
C ALA A 71 -6.22 11.80 -18.29
N ALA A 72 -7.18 10.90 -18.14
CA ALA A 72 -7.11 9.51 -18.63
C ALA A 72 -6.84 9.39 -20.14
N GLN A 73 -7.06 10.46 -20.91
CA GLN A 73 -6.81 10.51 -22.37
C GLN A 73 -5.33 10.73 -22.77
N ARG A 74 -4.41 10.92 -21.81
CA ARG A 74 -2.98 11.17 -22.07
C ARG A 74 -2.04 10.01 -21.65
N ILE A 75 -2.58 8.86 -21.25
CA ILE A 75 -1.83 7.65 -20.86
C ILE A 75 -2.10 6.55 -21.88
#